data_AF-A0A8I1SRQ2-F1
#
_entry.id   AF-A0A8I1SRQ2-F1
#
_cell.length_a   1.000
_cell.length_b   1.000
_cell.length_c   1.000
_cell.angle_alpha   90.00
_cell.angle_beta   90.00
_cell.angle_gamma   90.00
#
_symmetry.space_group_name_H-M   'P 1'
#
loop_
_entity.id
_entity.type
_entity.pdbx_description
1 polymer ?
#
loop_
_entity_poly.entity_id
_entity_poly.type
_entity_poly.pdbx_seq_one_letter_code
_entity_poly.pdbx_strand_id
1 'polypeptide(L)'
;MNFPPPPPYRWARKAFTLIELLVVIAVIGIMAALIIASITNTARDTHAVLARQQAVVVQEALNAWVAAASSGGGSLQQARATYNAAATGAQKLALIQDYLDASTRGNLTAVGNYLRSDSMIMQGNALSFSAWPANDYPSVQLSTYTAQ
;
A
#
# COMPACT_ATOMS: atom_id res chain seq x y z
N MET A 1 25.08 7.49 80.75
CA MET A 1 25.95 7.27 79.57
C MET A 1 25.21 7.84 78.37
N ASN A 2 25.76 8.89 77.74
CA ASN A 2 25.13 9.60 76.62
C ASN A 2 25.80 9.12 75.32
N PHE A 3 25.05 8.47 74.42
CA PHE A 3 25.60 7.96 73.17
C PHE A 3 25.62 9.07 72.10
N PRO A 4 26.73 9.28 71.38
CA PRO A 4 26.77 10.26 70.31
C PRO A 4 25.84 9.85 69.14
N PRO A 5 25.19 10.81 68.47
CA PRO A 5 24.33 10.51 67.32
C PRO A 5 25.15 9.94 66.15
N PRO A 6 24.56 9.06 65.33
CA PRO A 6 25.24 8.49 64.16
C PRO A 6 25.58 9.58 63.12
N PRO A 7 26.70 9.45 62.40
CA PRO A 7 27.09 10.42 61.39
C PRO A 7 26.08 10.44 60.23
N PRO A 8 25.80 11.61 59.64
CA PRO A 8 24.90 11.71 58.50
C PRO A 8 25.51 11.02 57.28
N TYR A 9 24.78 10.09 56.68
CA TYR A 9 25.15 9.47 55.40
C TYR A 9 25.14 10.53 54.29
N ARG A 10 26.31 11.11 53.98
CA ARG A 10 26.48 12.02 52.85
C ARG A 10 26.50 11.20 51.57
N TRP A 11 25.35 11.09 50.90
CA TRP A 11 25.32 10.60 49.53
C TRP A 11 26.00 11.65 48.64
N ALA A 12 27.22 11.34 48.20
CA ALA A 12 27.92 12.13 47.20
C ALA A 12 27.08 12.10 45.92
N ARG A 13 26.36 13.19 45.63
CA ARG A 13 25.67 13.36 44.36
C ARG A 13 26.76 13.55 43.30
N LYS A 14 27.06 12.49 42.55
CA LYS A 14 27.83 12.62 41.30
C LYS A 14 27.01 13.51 40.38
N ALA A 15 27.47 14.74 40.18
CA ALA A 15 26.91 15.63 39.17
C ALA A 15 27.35 15.12 37.78
N PHE A 16 26.40 15.07 36.86
CA PHE A 16 26.63 14.67 35.47
C PHE A 16 27.56 15.68 34.78
N THR A 17 28.60 15.21 34.12
CA THR A 17 29.54 16.09 33.41
C THR A 17 28.98 16.51 32.05
N LEU A 18 29.42 17.66 31.53
CA LEU A 18 29.03 18.13 30.20
C LEU A 18 29.44 17.14 29.09
N ILE A 19 30.58 16.48 29.25
CA ILE A 19 31.06 15.50 28.27
C ILE A 19 30.22 14.23 28.26
N GLU A 20 29.74 13.77 29.43
CA GLU A 20 28.82 12.63 29.50
C GLU A 20 27.50 12.93 28.76
N LEU A 21 26.97 14.14 28.89
CA LEU A 21 25.77 14.54 28.15
C LEU A 21 26.06 14.60 26.65
N LEU A 22 27.17 15.22 26.26
CA LEU A 22 27.55 15.39 24.85
C LEU A 22 27.71 14.04 24.14
N VAL A 23 28.37 13.07 24.76
CA VAL A 23 28.55 11.74 24.16
C VAL A 23 27.21 11.00 24.06
N VAL A 24 26.33 11.12 25.06
CA VAL A 24 25.01 10.47 25.04
C VAL A 24 24.15 11.00 23.90
N ILE A 25 24.04 12.32 23.74
CA ILE A 25 23.24 12.89 22.65
C ILE A 25 23.87 12.59 21.28
N ALA A 26 25.20 12.49 21.20
CA ALA A 26 25.89 12.11 19.97
C ALA A 26 25.57 10.66 19.56
N VAL A 27 25.64 9.71 20.50
CA VAL A 27 25.34 8.30 20.22
C VAL A 27 23.85 8.11 19.91
N ILE A 28 22.95 8.73 20.67
CA ILE A 28 21.49 8.67 20.41
C ILE A 28 21.19 9.26 19.03
N GLY A 29 21.81 10.39 18.67
CA GLY A 29 21.63 11.01 17.35
C GLY A 29 22.02 10.11 16.19
N ILE A 30 23.18 9.44 16.29
CA ILE A 30 23.65 8.49 15.27
C ILE A 30 22.70 7.29 15.16
N MET A 31 22.35 6.67 16.29
CA MET A 31 21.45 5.52 16.31
C MET A 31 20.06 5.86 15.76
N ALA A 32 19.51 7.03 16.11
CA ALA A 32 18.23 7.50 15.63
C ALA A 32 18.24 7.69 14.10
N ALA A 33 19.29 8.29 13.54
CA ALA A 33 19.41 8.49 12.08
C ALA A 33 19.41 7.16 11.30
N LEU A 34 20.14 6.15 11.78
CA LEU A 34 20.19 4.83 11.15
C LEU A 34 18.82 4.12 11.18
N ILE A 35 18.11 4.20 12.31
CA ILE A 35 16.78 3.59 12.46
C ILE A 35 15.80 4.23 11.47
N ILE A 36 15.74 5.57 11.39
CA ILE A 36 14.84 6.29 10.48
C ILE A 36 15.10 5.90 9.02
N ALA A 37 16.38 5.81 8.62
CA ALA A 37 16.77 5.41 7.28
C ALA A 37 16.29 3.98 6.94
N SER A 38 16.40 3.04 7.88
CA SER A 38 15.98 1.64 7.68
C SER A 38 14.46 1.47 7.49
N ILE A 39 13.65 2.24 8.21
CA ILE A 39 12.18 2.20 8.11
C ILE A 39 11.73 2.75 6.75
N THR A 40 12.37 3.81 6.27
CA THR A 40 12.04 4.44 4.99
C THR A 40 12.24 3.49 3.81
N ASN A 41 13.30 2.67 3.84
CA ASN A 41 13.54 1.65 2.80
C ASN A 41 12.45 0.57 2.84
N THR A 42 12.17 0.04 4.03
CA THR A 42 11.18 -1.03 4.23
C THR A 42 9.78 -0.60 3.80
N ALA A 43 9.37 0.65 4.09
CA ALA A 43 8.08 1.17 3.69
C ALA A 43 7.89 1.13 2.16
N ARG A 44 8.91 1.54 1.38
CA ARG A 44 8.83 1.49 -0.10
C ARG A 44 8.61 0.07 -0.61
N ASP A 45 9.31 -0.90 -0.04
CA ASP A 45 9.18 -2.31 -0.43
C ASP A 45 7.77 -2.85 -0.12
N THR A 46 7.19 -2.48 1.04
CA THR A 46 5.81 -2.88 1.38
C THR A 46 4.77 -2.31 0.40
N HIS A 47 4.93 -1.07 -0.04
CA HIS A 47 4.00 -0.47 -1.00
C HIS A 47 4.09 -1.14 -2.38
N ALA A 48 5.30 -1.58 -2.80
CA ALA A 48 5.46 -2.32 -4.04
C ALA A 48 4.76 -3.70 -3.98
N VAL A 49 4.84 -4.38 -2.83
CA VAL A 49 4.14 -5.65 -2.62
C VAL A 49 2.61 -5.44 -2.59
N LEU A 50 2.13 -4.43 -1.86
CA LEU A 50 0.70 -4.10 -1.81
C LEU A 50 0.13 -3.79 -3.19
N ALA A 51 0.82 -2.97 -3.99
CA ALA A 51 0.37 -2.62 -5.34
C ALA A 51 0.21 -3.87 -6.24
N ARG A 52 1.12 -4.84 -6.11
CA ARG A 52 1.04 -6.14 -6.82
C ARG A 52 -0.11 -7.00 -6.32
N GLN A 53 -0.31 -7.08 -5.00
CA GLN A 53 -1.42 -7.82 -4.41
C GLN A 53 -2.77 -7.24 -4.86
N GLN A 54 -2.90 -5.91 -4.88
CA GLN A 54 -4.10 -5.26 -5.40
C GLN A 54 -4.35 -5.58 -6.88
N ALA A 55 -3.30 -5.66 -7.72
CA ALA A 55 -3.46 -6.08 -9.10
C ALA A 55 -4.04 -7.51 -9.21
N VAL A 56 -3.57 -8.43 -8.36
CA VAL A 56 -4.06 -9.82 -8.31
C VAL A 56 -5.53 -9.86 -7.86
N VAL A 57 -5.88 -9.16 -6.79
CA VAL A 57 -7.28 -9.11 -6.29
C VAL A 57 -8.23 -8.53 -7.35
N VAL A 58 -7.80 -7.48 -8.07
CA VAL A 58 -8.59 -6.89 -9.16
C VAL A 58 -8.68 -7.84 -10.36
N GLN A 59 -7.64 -8.63 -10.67
CA GLN A 59 -7.70 -9.68 -11.70
C GLN A 59 -8.66 -10.81 -11.30
N GLU A 60 -8.65 -11.23 -10.04
CA GLU A 60 -9.57 -12.26 -9.53
C GLU A 60 -11.03 -11.78 -9.61
N ALA A 61 -11.29 -10.54 -9.21
CA ALA A 61 -12.60 -9.91 -9.34
C ALA A 61 -13.04 -9.80 -10.82
N LEU A 62 -12.11 -9.47 -11.72
CA LEU A 62 -12.37 -9.44 -13.16
C LEU A 62 -12.74 -10.84 -13.69
N ASN A 63 -12.00 -11.88 -13.30
CA ASN A 63 -12.28 -13.24 -13.71
C ASN A 63 -13.64 -13.73 -13.20
N ALA A 64 -13.98 -13.40 -11.95
CA ALA A 64 -15.28 -13.73 -11.36
C ALA A 64 -16.43 -13.01 -12.09
N TRP A 65 -16.26 -11.72 -12.40
CA TRP A 65 -17.21 -10.97 -13.22
C TRP A 65 -17.36 -11.57 -14.62
N VAL A 66 -16.26 -11.91 -15.29
CA VAL A 66 -16.28 -12.53 -16.63
C VAL A 66 -17.06 -13.84 -16.60
N ALA A 67 -16.81 -14.70 -15.60
CA ALA A 67 -17.51 -15.97 -15.44
C ALA A 67 -19.02 -15.76 -15.24
N ALA A 68 -19.41 -14.82 -14.38
CA ALA A 68 -20.81 -14.49 -14.15
C ALA A 68 -21.49 -13.89 -15.39
N ALA A 69 -20.88 -12.89 -16.03
CA ALA A 69 -21.40 -12.20 -17.21
C ALA A 69 -21.52 -13.12 -18.45
N SER A 70 -20.70 -14.16 -18.51
CA SER A 70 -20.72 -15.16 -19.59
C SER A 70 -21.63 -16.36 -19.28
N SER A 71 -22.27 -16.38 -18.10
CA SER A 71 -23.18 -17.43 -17.64
C SER A 71 -24.63 -16.93 -17.59
N GLY A 72 -25.60 -17.83 -17.32
CA GLY A 72 -26.97 -17.43 -16.95
C GLY A 72 -27.71 -16.56 -17.98
N GLY A 73 -27.87 -17.06 -19.22
CA GLY A 73 -28.55 -16.33 -20.30
C GLY A 73 -27.67 -15.28 -21.01
N GLY A 74 -26.50 -14.96 -20.44
CA GLY A 74 -25.45 -14.19 -21.11
C GLY A 74 -24.68 -15.01 -22.15
N SER A 75 -23.92 -14.31 -23.00
CA SER A 75 -22.96 -14.92 -23.94
C SER A 75 -21.59 -14.27 -23.76
N LEU A 76 -20.51 -15.03 -24.03
CA LEU A 76 -19.14 -14.50 -24.04
C LEU A 76 -19.00 -13.28 -24.96
N GLN A 77 -19.70 -13.29 -26.09
CA GLN A 77 -19.70 -12.21 -27.06
C GLN A 77 -20.32 -10.93 -26.48
N GLN A 78 -21.42 -11.06 -25.72
CA GLN A 78 -22.08 -9.93 -25.08
C GLN A 78 -21.28 -9.42 -23.88
N ALA A 79 -20.75 -10.30 -23.03
CA ALA A 79 -19.86 -9.92 -21.93
C ALA A 79 -18.65 -9.14 -22.44
N ARG A 80 -18.04 -9.60 -23.54
CA ARG A 80 -16.95 -8.90 -24.23
C ARG A 80 -17.38 -7.53 -24.75
N ALA A 81 -18.57 -7.41 -25.34
CA ALA A 81 -19.07 -6.13 -25.84
C ALA A 81 -19.28 -5.13 -24.69
N THR A 82 -19.90 -5.56 -23.59
CA THR A 82 -20.08 -4.75 -22.38
C THR A 82 -18.75 -4.34 -21.77
N TYR A 83 -17.79 -5.26 -21.67
CA TYR A 83 -16.46 -4.97 -21.19
C TYR A 83 -15.78 -3.92 -22.06
N ASN A 84 -15.69 -4.13 -23.38
CA ASN A 84 -15.00 -3.21 -24.28
C ASN A 84 -15.70 -1.83 -24.42
N ALA A 85 -17.01 -1.75 -24.17
CA ALA A 85 -17.74 -0.49 -24.10
C ALA A 85 -17.41 0.33 -22.84
N ALA A 86 -16.98 -0.31 -21.75
CA ALA A 86 -16.42 0.37 -20.58
C ALA A 86 -15.01 0.89 -20.90
N ALA A 87 -14.92 2.15 -21.31
CA ALA A 87 -13.69 2.79 -21.76
C ALA A 87 -12.83 3.34 -20.61
N THR A 88 -13.47 3.77 -19.51
CA THR A 88 -12.78 4.40 -18.37
C THR A 88 -12.56 3.42 -17.23
N GLY A 89 -11.57 3.72 -16.38
CA GLY A 89 -11.30 2.95 -15.16
C GLY A 89 -12.52 2.91 -14.23
N ALA A 90 -13.30 3.99 -14.17
CA ALA A 90 -14.52 4.06 -13.37
C ALA A 90 -15.60 3.10 -13.88
N GLN A 91 -15.78 3.03 -15.20
CA GLN A 91 -16.72 2.08 -15.82
C GLN A 91 -16.25 0.64 -15.63
N LYS A 92 -14.94 0.38 -15.75
CA LYS A 92 -14.36 -0.95 -15.47
C LYS A 92 -14.57 -1.36 -14.00
N LEU A 93 -14.33 -0.44 -13.07
CA LEU A 93 -14.54 -0.69 -11.64
C LEU A 93 -16.00 -1.00 -11.33
N ALA A 94 -16.95 -0.30 -11.96
CA ALA A 94 -18.36 -0.56 -11.79
C ALA A 94 -18.78 -1.97 -12.22
N LEU A 95 -18.09 -2.59 -13.19
CA LEU A 95 -18.34 -3.98 -13.58
C LEU A 95 -17.93 -4.97 -12.48
N ILE A 96 -16.79 -4.72 -11.82
CA ILE A 96 -16.17 -5.66 -10.89
C ILE A 96 -16.43 -5.33 -9.41
N GLN A 97 -17.07 -4.21 -9.10
CA GLN A 97 -17.20 -3.68 -7.73
C GLN A 97 -17.89 -4.63 -6.73
N ASP A 98 -18.83 -5.44 -7.20
CA ASP A 98 -19.57 -6.42 -6.38
C ASP A 98 -18.76 -7.69 -6.11
N TYR A 99 -17.68 -7.89 -6.88
CA TYR A 99 -16.71 -8.98 -6.73
C TYR A 99 -15.49 -8.56 -5.90
N LEU A 100 -15.46 -7.30 -5.45
CA LEU A 100 -14.45 -6.76 -4.55
C LEU A 100 -15.07 -6.59 -3.16
N ASP A 101 -14.28 -6.87 -2.12
CA ASP A 101 -14.66 -6.51 -0.76
C ASP A 101 -14.71 -4.98 -0.58
N ALA A 102 -15.46 -4.53 0.42
CA ALA A 102 -15.71 -3.11 0.66
C ALA A 102 -14.43 -2.32 0.97
N SER A 103 -13.43 -2.92 1.62
CA SER A 103 -12.17 -2.26 1.95
C SER A 103 -11.32 -2.08 0.71
N THR A 104 -11.11 -3.14 -0.08
CA THR A 104 -10.35 -3.06 -1.33
C THR A 104 -10.96 -2.07 -2.29
N ARG A 105 -12.29 -2.09 -2.46
CA ARG A 105 -13.00 -1.12 -3.31
C ARG A 105 -12.79 0.32 -2.85
N GLY A 106 -12.85 0.58 -1.54
CA GLY A 106 -12.64 1.93 -0.98
C GLY A 106 -11.23 2.46 -1.17
N ASN A 107 -10.24 1.58 -1.34
CA ASN A 107 -8.85 1.94 -1.57
C ASN A 107 -8.50 2.14 -3.06
N LEU A 108 -9.46 1.91 -3.97
CA LEU A 108 -9.27 2.07 -5.42
C LEU A 108 -9.98 3.33 -5.92
N THR A 109 -9.22 4.21 -6.55
CA THR A 109 -9.70 5.43 -7.20
C THR A 109 -9.50 5.31 -8.71
N ALA A 110 -10.54 5.57 -9.48
CA ALA A 110 -10.43 5.64 -10.93
C ALA A 110 -9.85 6.97 -11.39
N VAL A 111 -8.89 6.92 -12.30
CA VAL A 111 -8.23 8.10 -12.90
C VAL A 111 -8.08 7.87 -14.41
N GLY A 112 -8.92 8.54 -15.19
CA GLY A 112 -9.00 8.32 -16.64
C GLY A 112 -9.32 6.87 -16.97
N ASN A 113 -8.40 6.20 -17.68
CA ASN A 113 -8.52 4.79 -18.06
C ASN A 113 -7.92 3.81 -17.05
N TYR A 114 -7.40 4.31 -15.92
CA TYR A 114 -6.68 3.52 -14.93
C TYR A 114 -7.40 3.44 -13.58
N LEU A 115 -7.02 2.47 -12.76
CA LEU A 115 -7.30 2.45 -11.31
C LEU A 115 -6.02 2.65 -10.51
N ARG A 116 -6.12 3.37 -9.39
CA ARG A 116 -4.98 3.69 -8.52
C ARG A 116 -5.37 3.52 -7.06
N SER A 117 -4.37 3.23 -6.24
CA SER A 117 -4.44 3.30 -4.79
C SER A 117 -3.27 4.12 -4.26
N ASP A 118 -3.27 4.45 -2.98
CA ASP A 118 -2.16 5.17 -2.34
C ASP A 118 -0.81 4.45 -2.54
N SER A 119 -0.79 3.13 -2.42
CA SER A 119 0.41 2.32 -2.65
C SER A 119 0.92 2.41 -4.09
N MET A 120 0.02 2.50 -5.07
CA MET A 120 0.38 2.65 -6.48
C MET A 120 0.85 4.07 -6.80
N ILE A 121 0.24 5.08 -6.18
CA ILE A 121 0.66 6.48 -6.30
C ILE A 121 2.09 6.65 -5.80
N MET A 122 2.43 6.05 -4.66
CA MET A 122 3.80 6.08 -4.11
C MET A 122 4.84 5.41 -5.00
N GLN A 123 4.43 4.45 -5.83
CA GLN A 123 5.29 3.74 -6.78
C GLN A 123 5.25 4.33 -8.20
N GLY A 124 4.45 5.38 -8.45
CA GLY A 124 4.25 5.93 -9.80
C GLY A 124 3.49 5.00 -10.76
N ASN A 125 2.80 4.00 -10.23
CA ASN A 125 2.11 2.98 -11.01
C ASN A 125 0.59 3.19 -11.00
N ALA A 126 -0.09 2.44 -11.85
CA ALA A 126 -1.52 2.29 -11.89
C ALA A 126 -1.91 0.91 -12.46
N LEU A 127 -3.14 0.50 -12.22
CA LEU A 127 -3.73 -0.65 -12.90
C LEU A 127 -4.30 -0.22 -14.24
N SER A 128 -3.84 -0.86 -15.31
CA SER A 128 -4.42 -0.77 -16.65
C SER A 128 -5.20 -2.03 -16.97
N PHE A 129 -6.31 -1.86 -17.67
CA PHE A 129 -7.13 -2.96 -18.18
C PHE A 129 -6.81 -3.17 -19.66
N SER A 130 -6.52 -4.41 -20.05
CA SER A 130 -6.40 -4.75 -21.46
C SER A 130 -7.77 -4.71 -22.13
N ALA A 131 -7.82 -4.55 -23.46
CA ALA A 131 -9.03 -4.90 -24.19
C ALA A 131 -9.33 -6.41 -24.06
N TRP A 132 -10.59 -6.80 -24.24
CA TRP A 132 -10.96 -8.22 -24.32
C TRP A 132 -11.03 -8.65 -25.79
N PRO A 133 -10.04 -9.40 -26.30
CA PRO A 133 -10.01 -9.88 -27.68
C PRO A 133 -10.94 -11.10 -27.89
N ALA A 134 -11.03 -11.60 -29.12
CA ALA A 134 -12.01 -12.64 -29.45
C ALA A 134 -11.67 -14.05 -28.93
N ASN A 135 -10.37 -14.37 -28.83
CA ASN A 135 -9.86 -15.71 -28.53
C ASN A 135 -9.09 -15.77 -27.21
N ASP A 136 -9.20 -14.74 -26.38
CA ASP A 136 -8.47 -14.64 -25.10
C ASP A 136 -9.33 -13.92 -24.06
N TYR A 137 -8.82 -13.78 -22.84
CA TYR A 137 -9.46 -13.09 -21.72
C TYR A 137 -8.83 -11.73 -21.42
N PRO A 138 -9.59 -10.80 -20.81
CA PRO A 138 -9.03 -9.52 -20.41
C PRO A 138 -8.12 -9.69 -19.18
N SER A 139 -7.13 -8.81 -19.09
CA SER A 139 -6.15 -8.82 -17.99
C SER A 139 -5.99 -7.44 -17.36
N VAL A 140 -5.55 -7.46 -16.11
CA VAL A 140 -5.21 -6.32 -15.29
C VAL A 140 -3.71 -6.34 -15.09
N GLN A 141 -3.06 -5.24 -15.45
CA GLN A 141 -1.61 -5.13 -15.40
C GLN A 141 -1.21 -3.91 -14.60
N LEU A 142 -0.12 -4.04 -13.83
CA LEU A 142 0.52 -2.90 -13.18
C LEU A 142 1.40 -2.22 -14.23
N SER A 143 1.02 -1.00 -14.62
CA SER A 143 1.76 -0.19 -15.58
C SER A 143 2.22 1.11 -14.93
N THR A 144 3.29 1.70 -15.47
CA THR A 144 3.68 3.08 -15.14
C THR A 144 2.51 4.00 -15.47
N TYR A 145 2.15 4.87 -14.53
CA TYR A 145 1.08 5.84 -14.75
C TYR A 145 1.59 7.00 -15.61
N THR A 146 1.01 7.15 -16.79
CA THR A 146 1.18 8.34 -17.63
C THR A 146 -0.11 9.14 -17.57
N ALA A 147 -0.04 10.38 -17.09
CA ALA A 147 -1.20 11.28 -17.12
C ALA A 147 -1.63 11.47 -18.58
N GLN A 148 -2.88 11.11 -18.88
CA GLN A 148 -3.50 11.34 -20.19
C GLN A 148 -4.12 12.73 -20.24
#